data_AF-A0A1G2XSM4-F1
#
_entry.id   AF-A0A1G2XSM4-F1
#
_cell.length_a   1.000
_cell.length_b   1.000
_cell.length_c   1.000
_cell.angle_alpha   90.00
_cell.angle_beta   90.00
_cell.angle_gamma   90.00
#
_symmetry.space_group_name_H-M   'P 1'
#
loop_
_entity.id
_entity.type
_entity.pdbx_description
1 polymer ?
#
loop_
_entity_poly.entity_id
_entity_poly.type
_entity_poly.pdbx_seq_one_letter_code
_entity_poly.pdbx_strand_id
1 'polypeptide(L)'
;LFERIPGLYGSGIITLRFGQFKESIRSLIMENFFTEENFIKVTQGALPHTIQPELIMDKIDFDKMFGGFVSVIKDSSFGGMFKLFGGEKALEPLRNPFKMEFERQTSEILSNIDIASVLRKETNFKTFKLKISAMVDATLNELTPQRVKEIVENMMRTHLGWLVVWGGVFGALIGFVSAVFF
;
A
#
# COMPACT_ATOMS: atom_id res chain seq x y z
N LEU A 1 -15.08 25.85 24.26
CA LEU A 1 -14.13 24.86 23.67
C LEU A 1 -14.09 24.95 22.14
N PHE A 2 -15.25 24.90 21.47
CA PHE A 2 -15.34 24.80 20.00
C PHE A 2 -15.34 26.12 19.25
N GLU A 3 -15.91 27.17 19.85
CA GLU A 3 -15.94 28.53 19.29
C GLU A 3 -15.26 29.50 20.24
N ARG A 4 -14.71 30.57 19.67
CA ARG A 4 -14.06 31.63 20.42
C ARG A 4 -15.13 32.58 20.94
N ILE A 5 -15.29 32.64 22.26
CA ILE A 5 -16.26 33.49 22.93
C ILE A 5 -15.47 34.56 23.71
N PRO A 6 -15.69 35.86 23.47
CA PRO A 6 -14.99 36.92 24.18
C PRO A 6 -15.30 36.83 25.70
N GLY A 7 -14.25 36.88 26.52
CA GLY A 7 -14.36 36.81 27.99
C GLY A 7 -14.24 35.40 28.60
N LEU A 8 -14.25 34.32 27.80
CA LEU A 8 -14.09 32.95 28.30
C LEU A 8 -12.72 32.36 27.92
N TYR A 9 -11.83 32.25 28.91
CA TYR A 9 -10.55 31.56 28.78
C TYR A 9 -10.79 30.08 28.44
N GLY A 10 -10.14 29.58 27.37
CA GLY A 10 -10.33 28.20 26.86
C GLY A 10 -11.38 28.06 25.75
N SER A 11 -12.01 29.16 25.31
CA SER A 11 -12.85 29.16 24.11
C SER A 11 -11.99 29.04 22.83
N GLY A 12 -12.45 28.29 21.82
CA GLY A 12 -11.73 28.05 20.56
C GLY A 12 -10.41 27.26 20.64
N ILE A 13 -10.15 26.51 21.72
CA ILE A 13 -8.85 25.83 21.92
C ILE A 13 -8.54 24.77 20.86
N ILE A 14 -9.58 24.10 20.31
CA ILE A 14 -9.42 23.03 19.30
C ILE A 14 -8.87 23.61 18.00
N THR A 15 -9.46 24.71 17.52
CA THR A 15 -8.97 25.43 16.34
C THR A 15 -7.59 26.04 16.58
N LEU A 16 -7.32 26.50 17.81
CA LEU A 16 -6.03 27.09 18.18
C LEU A 16 -4.89 26.07 18.19
N ARG A 17 -5.19 24.81 18.55
CA ARG A 17 -4.22 23.70 18.60
C ARG A 17 -4.28 22.78 17.38
N PHE A 18 -4.86 23.24 16.28
CA PHE A 18 -5.02 22.47 15.05
C PHE A 18 -3.69 21.86 14.55
N GLY A 19 -2.58 22.60 14.63
CA GLY A 19 -1.26 22.08 14.27
C GLY A 19 -0.83 20.87 15.11
N GLN A 20 -1.03 20.92 16.42
CA GLN A 20 -0.72 19.80 17.32
C GLN A 20 -1.58 18.57 17.00
N PHE A 21 -2.84 18.78 16.61
CA PHE A 21 -3.74 17.71 16.22
C PHE A 21 -3.28 17.02 14.92
N LYS A 22 -2.86 17.81 13.92
CA LYS A 22 -2.28 17.25 12.67
C LYS A 22 -1.05 16.40 12.95
N GLU A 23 -0.12 16.89 13.75
CA GLU A 23 1.08 16.12 14.14
C GLU A 23 0.70 14.85 14.91
N SER A 24 -0.28 14.91 15.81
CA SER A 24 -0.73 13.73 16.56
C SER A 24 -1.31 12.65 15.64
N ILE A 25 -2.10 13.04 14.63
CA ILE A 25 -2.61 12.08 13.63
C ILE A 25 -1.45 11.52 12.81
N ARG A 26 -0.51 12.37 12.39
CA ARG A 26 0.67 11.95 11.63
C ARG A 26 1.46 10.88 12.38
N SER A 27 1.78 11.13 13.64
CA SER A 27 2.47 10.17 14.50
C SER A 27 1.64 8.90 14.68
N LEU A 28 0.33 9.00 14.90
CA LEU A 28 -0.54 7.82 15.00
C LEU A 28 -0.45 6.93 13.75
N ILE A 29 -0.51 7.53 12.55
CA ILE A 29 -0.44 6.79 11.30
C ILE A 29 0.98 6.24 11.07
N MET A 30 2.01 7.07 11.19
CA MET A 30 3.37 6.72 10.78
C MET A 30 4.13 5.86 11.80
N GLU A 31 3.81 5.98 13.09
CA GLU A 31 4.50 5.29 14.18
C GLU A 31 3.74 4.06 14.64
N ASN A 32 2.40 4.08 14.68
CA ASN A 32 1.61 2.97 15.21
C ASN A 32 1.00 2.08 14.11
N PHE A 33 0.58 2.66 12.99
CA PHE A 33 -0.03 1.89 11.90
C PHE A 33 1.00 1.45 10.86
N PHE A 34 1.86 2.35 10.39
CA PHE A 34 2.79 2.11 9.30
C PHE A 34 4.18 1.64 9.78
N THR A 35 4.17 0.53 10.51
CA THR A 35 5.37 -0.13 11.03
C THR A 35 5.93 -1.15 10.04
N GLU A 36 7.21 -1.48 10.21
CA GLU A 36 7.87 -2.52 9.40
C GLU A 36 7.17 -3.88 9.55
N GLU A 37 6.72 -4.20 10.77
CA GLU A 37 6.00 -5.43 11.06
C GLU A 37 4.66 -5.50 10.31
N ASN A 38 3.86 -4.42 10.34
CA ASN A 38 2.58 -4.38 9.63
C ASN A 38 2.79 -4.41 8.11
N PHE A 39 3.85 -3.77 7.62
CA PHE A 39 4.24 -3.85 6.22
C PHE A 39 4.58 -5.28 5.81
N ILE A 40 5.34 -6.02 6.63
CA ILE A 40 5.65 -7.43 6.38
C ILE A 40 4.37 -8.27 6.35
N LYS A 41 3.46 -8.09 7.31
CA LYS A 41 2.17 -8.83 7.35
C LYS A 41 1.34 -8.61 6.08
N VAL A 42 1.23 -7.36 5.63
CA VAL A 42 0.45 -7.02 4.42
C VAL A 42 1.13 -7.55 3.15
N THR A 43 2.43 -7.36 3.01
CA THR A 43 3.16 -7.85 1.82
C THR A 43 3.20 -9.36 1.73
N GLN A 44 3.23 -10.06 2.87
CA GLN A 44 3.12 -11.52 2.92
C GLN A 44 1.73 -12.04 2.51
N GLY A 45 0.66 -11.34 2.89
CA GLY A 45 -0.71 -11.77 2.59
C GLY A 45 -1.25 -11.28 1.24
N ALA A 46 -0.74 -10.17 0.71
CA ALA A 46 -1.25 -9.54 -0.52
C ALA A 46 -0.50 -9.94 -1.79
N LEU A 47 0.75 -10.38 -1.68
CA LEU A 47 1.53 -10.84 -2.83
C LEU A 47 1.30 -12.33 -3.04
N PRO A 48 0.91 -12.79 -4.25
CA PRO A 48 0.92 -14.20 -4.55
C PRO A 48 2.34 -14.74 -4.39
N HIS A 49 2.48 -15.85 -3.64
CA HIS A 49 3.78 -16.48 -3.40
C HIS A 49 4.41 -17.06 -4.67
N THR A 50 3.60 -17.30 -5.71
CA THR A 50 4.02 -17.93 -6.97
C THR A 50 3.53 -17.14 -8.19
N ILE A 51 4.29 -17.19 -9.29
CA ILE A 51 3.84 -16.71 -10.59
C ILE A 51 2.89 -17.76 -11.13
N GLN A 52 1.69 -17.37 -11.58
CA GLN A 52 0.89 -18.21 -12.48
C GLN A 52 1.60 -18.19 -13.84
N PRO A 53 2.28 -19.28 -14.26
CA PRO A 53 3.10 -19.27 -15.47
C PRO A 53 2.31 -18.79 -16.68
N GLU A 54 1.01 -19.08 -16.73
CA GLU A 54 0.07 -18.72 -17.79
C GLU A 54 0.03 -17.22 -18.07
N LEU A 55 0.16 -16.37 -17.03
CA LEU A 55 0.11 -14.91 -17.17
C LEU A 55 1.35 -14.32 -17.87
N ILE A 56 2.49 -15.01 -17.77
CA ILE A 56 3.76 -14.58 -18.37
C ILE A 56 3.99 -15.29 -19.70
N MET A 57 3.52 -16.53 -19.83
CA MET A 57 3.71 -17.35 -21.02
C MET A 57 3.18 -16.69 -22.29
N ASP A 58 2.02 -16.04 -22.18
CA ASP A 58 1.37 -15.32 -23.27
C ASP A 58 2.15 -14.08 -23.75
N LYS A 59 3.16 -13.64 -22.98
CA LYS A 59 4.04 -12.51 -23.33
C LYS A 59 5.34 -12.95 -23.99
N ILE A 60 5.62 -14.25 -24.04
CA ILE A 60 6.88 -14.79 -24.56
C ILE A 60 6.70 -15.24 -26.01
N ASP A 61 7.47 -14.65 -26.91
CA ASP A 61 7.50 -15.03 -28.33
C ASP A 61 8.52 -16.16 -28.55
N PHE A 62 8.03 -17.40 -28.47
CA PHE A 62 8.84 -18.61 -28.68
C PHE A 62 9.36 -18.75 -30.12
N ASP A 63 8.65 -18.18 -31.11
CA ASP A 63 9.08 -18.19 -32.50
C ASP A 63 10.32 -17.30 -32.71
N LYS A 64 10.33 -16.14 -32.07
CA LYS A 64 11.50 -15.25 -32.06
C LYS A 64 12.69 -15.89 -31.34
N MET A 65 12.46 -16.60 -30.24
CA MET A 65 13.53 -17.33 -29.53
C MET A 65 14.11 -18.46 -30.38
N PHE A 66 13.25 -19.21 -31.08
CA PHE A 66 13.70 -20.24 -32.02
C PHE A 66 14.52 -19.63 -33.16
N GLY A 67 14.09 -18.49 -33.73
CA GLY A 67 14.87 -17.76 -34.74
C GLY A 67 16.25 -17.34 -34.23
N GLY A 68 16.34 -16.88 -32.97
CA GLY A 68 17.62 -16.59 -32.31
C GLY A 68 18.50 -17.83 -32.16
N PHE A 69 17.93 -18.95 -31.73
CA PHE A 69 18.63 -20.23 -31.62
C PHE A 69 19.19 -20.69 -32.98
N VAL A 70 18.40 -20.59 -34.05
CA VAL A 70 18.83 -20.89 -35.43
C VAL A 70 20.00 -20.01 -35.85
N SER A 71 19.95 -18.70 -35.53
CA SER A 71 21.04 -17.76 -35.81
C SER A 71 22.33 -18.15 -35.08
N VAL A 72 22.23 -18.51 -33.79
CA VAL A 72 23.40 -18.95 -33.00
C VAL A 72 24.02 -20.20 -33.61
N ILE A 73 23.23 -21.18 -34.04
CA ILE A 73 23.76 -22.38 -34.71
C ILE A 73 24.46 -22.02 -36.02
N LYS A 74 23.86 -21.12 -36.81
CA LYS A 74 24.41 -20.66 -38.09
C LYS A 74 25.76 -19.97 -37.95
N ASP A 75 25.95 -19.23 -36.86
CA ASP A 75 27.20 -18.50 -36.57
C ASP A 75 28.21 -19.34 -35.77
N SER A 76 27.79 -20.50 -35.25
CA SER A 76 28.66 -21.45 -34.54
C SER A 76 29.57 -22.25 -35.48
N SER A 77 30.50 -23.00 -34.88
CA SER A 77 31.34 -23.99 -35.58
C SER A 77 30.53 -25.04 -36.36
N PHE A 78 29.26 -25.25 -36.02
CA PHE A 78 28.35 -26.16 -36.72
C PHE A 78 27.64 -25.53 -37.93
N GLY A 79 27.64 -24.20 -38.07
CA GLY A 79 26.92 -23.49 -39.11
C GLY A 79 27.40 -23.81 -40.53
N GLY A 80 28.72 -24.05 -40.69
CA GLY A 80 29.32 -24.49 -41.95
C GLY A 80 28.80 -25.85 -42.40
N MET A 81 28.69 -26.81 -41.46
CA MET A 81 28.09 -28.12 -41.73
C MET A 81 26.59 -27.98 -42.00
N PHE A 82 25.89 -27.14 -41.24
CA PHE A 82 24.45 -26.94 -41.36
C PHE A 82 24.01 -26.42 -42.74
N LYS A 83 24.81 -25.53 -43.35
CA LYS A 83 24.57 -25.05 -44.72
C LYS A 83 24.60 -26.16 -45.76
N LEU A 84 25.44 -27.18 -45.57
CA LEU A 84 25.56 -28.32 -46.49
C LEU A 84 24.34 -29.25 -46.41
N PHE A 85 23.66 -29.31 -45.25
CA PHE A 85 22.48 -30.16 -45.00
C PHE A 85 21.14 -29.44 -45.19
N GLY A 86 21.09 -28.30 -45.88
CA GLY A 86 19.85 -27.57 -46.18
C GLY A 86 19.60 -26.31 -45.34
N GLY A 87 20.58 -25.91 -44.53
CA GLY A 87 20.56 -24.64 -43.79
C GLY A 87 19.39 -24.54 -42.83
N GLU A 88 18.83 -23.34 -42.69
CA GLU A 88 17.75 -23.04 -41.72
C GLU A 88 16.52 -23.96 -41.90
N LYS A 89 16.23 -24.39 -43.14
CA LYS A 89 15.09 -25.28 -43.44
C LYS A 89 15.22 -26.66 -42.80
N ALA A 90 16.44 -27.12 -42.49
CA ALA A 90 16.65 -28.40 -41.82
C ALA A 90 16.38 -28.33 -40.31
N LEU A 91 16.35 -27.13 -39.70
CA LEU A 91 15.95 -26.94 -38.30
C LEU A 91 14.44 -26.77 -38.15
N GLU A 92 13.71 -26.45 -39.22
CA GLU A 92 12.29 -26.12 -39.13
C GLU A 92 11.41 -27.21 -38.51
N PRO A 93 11.66 -28.53 -38.74
CA PRO A 93 10.95 -29.59 -38.01
C PRO A 93 11.16 -29.54 -36.49
N LEU A 94 12.24 -28.92 -36.02
CA LEU A 94 12.57 -28.76 -34.60
C LEU A 94 11.87 -27.56 -33.95
N ARG A 95 11.17 -26.70 -34.71
CA ARG A 95 10.47 -25.54 -34.17
C ARG A 95 9.45 -25.93 -33.08
N ASN A 96 8.59 -26.89 -33.40
CA ASN A 96 7.56 -27.37 -32.47
C ASN A 96 8.14 -28.06 -31.22
N PRO A 97 9.08 -29.01 -31.31
CA PRO A 97 9.68 -29.61 -30.11
C PRO A 97 10.52 -28.63 -29.30
N PHE A 98 11.19 -27.65 -29.95
CA PHE A 98 11.86 -26.56 -29.25
C PHE A 98 10.85 -25.74 -28.44
N LYS A 99 9.75 -25.32 -29.06
CA LYS A 99 8.70 -24.55 -28.40
C LYS A 99 8.14 -25.30 -27.18
N MET A 100 7.72 -26.55 -27.34
CA MET A 100 7.19 -27.34 -26.23
C MET A 100 8.17 -27.50 -25.07
N GLU A 101 9.45 -27.79 -25.35
CA GLU A 101 10.44 -27.99 -24.29
C GLU A 101 10.80 -26.68 -23.58
N PHE A 102 10.97 -25.59 -24.33
CA PHE A 102 11.17 -24.27 -23.73
C PHE A 102 9.95 -23.79 -22.96
N GLU A 103 8.75 -24.10 -23.44
CA GLU A 103 7.53 -23.78 -22.74
C GLU A 103 7.49 -24.48 -21.38
N ARG A 104 7.76 -25.79 -21.37
CA ARG A 104 7.84 -26.62 -20.16
C ARG A 104 8.90 -26.11 -19.19
N GLN A 105 10.12 -25.87 -19.67
CA GLN A 105 11.24 -25.37 -18.85
C GLN A 105 10.93 -24.01 -18.24
N THR A 106 10.37 -23.09 -19.03
CA THR A 106 10.02 -21.75 -18.55
C THR A 106 8.91 -21.82 -17.52
N SER A 107 7.89 -22.65 -17.73
CA SER A 107 6.82 -22.86 -16.76
C SER A 107 7.34 -23.41 -15.43
N GLU A 108 8.26 -24.38 -15.49
CA GLU A 108 8.90 -24.98 -14.32
C GLU A 108 9.74 -23.93 -13.55
N ILE A 109 10.51 -23.11 -14.27
CA ILE A 109 11.28 -22.01 -13.68
C ILE A 109 10.34 -20.99 -13.02
N LEU A 110 9.30 -20.53 -13.71
CA LEU A 110 8.34 -19.54 -13.20
C LEU A 110 7.58 -20.04 -11.97
N SER A 111 7.24 -21.33 -11.94
CA SER A 111 6.57 -21.96 -10.79
C SER A 111 7.48 -22.07 -9.56
N ASN A 112 8.78 -22.23 -9.78
CA ASN A 112 9.78 -22.38 -8.73
C ASN A 112 10.37 -21.05 -8.24
N ILE A 113 10.08 -19.93 -8.92
CA ILE A 113 10.49 -18.60 -8.45
C ILE A 113 9.56 -18.17 -7.30
N ASP A 114 10.13 -18.08 -6.10
CA ASP A 114 9.49 -17.40 -4.97
C ASP A 114 9.53 -15.88 -5.20
N ILE A 115 8.49 -15.35 -5.84
CA ILE A 115 8.38 -13.90 -6.08
C ILE A 115 8.33 -13.15 -4.76
N ALA A 116 7.77 -13.73 -3.69
CA ALA A 116 7.70 -13.05 -2.42
C ALA A 116 9.12 -12.73 -1.90
N SER A 117 10.11 -13.61 -2.16
CA SER A 117 11.51 -13.33 -1.85
C SER A 117 12.13 -12.22 -2.73
N VAL A 118 11.80 -12.18 -4.02
CA VAL A 118 12.32 -11.18 -4.98
C VAL A 118 11.71 -9.81 -4.71
N LEU A 119 10.39 -9.75 -4.54
CA LEU A 119 9.67 -8.53 -4.20
C LEU A 119 10.01 -8.03 -2.80
N ARG A 120 10.35 -8.90 -1.83
CA ARG A 120 10.89 -8.45 -0.54
C ARG A 120 12.24 -7.73 -0.68
N LYS A 121 13.10 -8.15 -1.62
CA LYS A 121 14.36 -7.44 -1.91
C LYS A 121 14.13 -6.08 -2.57
N GLU A 122 13.20 -5.99 -3.50
CA GLU A 122 12.87 -4.77 -4.24
C GLU A 122 12.01 -3.79 -3.40
N THR A 123 11.08 -4.30 -2.61
CA THR A 123 10.17 -3.47 -1.80
C THR A 123 10.82 -3.10 -0.48
N ASN A 124 11.80 -2.21 -0.54
CA ASN A 124 12.42 -1.65 0.66
C ASN A 124 11.36 -0.86 1.46
N PHE A 125 11.08 -1.30 2.69
CA PHE A 125 10.17 -0.65 3.62
C PHE A 125 10.46 0.86 3.73
N LYS A 126 11.72 1.27 3.68
CA LYS A 126 12.12 2.68 3.73
C LYS A 126 11.56 3.49 2.55
N THR A 127 11.67 2.98 1.33
CA THR A 127 11.15 3.66 0.13
C THR A 127 9.63 3.73 0.17
N PHE A 128 8.98 2.65 0.59
CA PHE A 128 7.52 2.61 0.72
C PHE A 128 7.02 3.57 1.82
N LYS A 129 7.70 3.61 2.97
CA LYS A 129 7.44 4.53 4.08
C LYS A 129 7.56 5.99 3.65
N LEU A 130 8.56 6.33 2.82
CA LEU A 130 8.70 7.70 2.30
C LEU A 130 7.52 8.09 1.40
N LYS A 131 7.09 7.20 0.50
CA LYS A 131 5.94 7.46 -0.38
C LYS A 131 4.65 7.66 0.41
N ILE A 132 4.39 6.78 1.39
CA ILE A 132 3.20 6.90 2.23
C ILE A 132 3.29 8.12 3.14
N SER A 133 4.46 8.44 3.71
CA SER A 133 4.64 9.68 4.47
C SER A 133 4.23 10.89 3.65
N ALA A 134 4.70 11.01 2.41
CA ALA A 134 4.35 12.13 1.54
C ALA A 134 2.84 12.20 1.26
N MET A 135 2.18 11.06 1.06
CA MET A 135 0.72 10.99 0.87
C MET A 135 -0.05 11.40 2.14
N VAL A 136 0.39 10.93 3.31
CA VAL A 136 -0.19 11.31 4.60
C VAL A 136 -0.01 12.80 4.84
N ASP A 137 1.18 13.34 4.61
CA ASP A 137 1.48 14.77 4.77
C ASP A 137 0.60 15.63 3.84
N ALA A 138 0.41 15.21 2.58
CA ALA A 138 -0.52 15.88 1.65
C ALA A 138 -1.96 15.88 2.18
N THR A 139 -2.46 14.72 2.63
CA THR A 139 -3.82 14.59 3.17
C THR A 139 -4.02 15.42 4.45
N LEU A 140 -3.02 15.44 5.33
CA LEU A 140 -3.05 16.24 6.56
C LEU A 140 -3.01 17.75 6.27
N ASN A 141 -2.36 18.16 5.18
CA ASN A 141 -2.34 19.56 4.75
C ASN A 141 -3.68 20.03 4.16
N GLU A 142 -4.48 19.12 3.63
CA GLU A 142 -5.86 19.41 3.18
C GLU A 142 -6.85 19.52 4.35
N LEU A 143 -6.48 19.05 5.55
CA LEU A 143 -7.32 19.23 6.73
C LEU A 143 -7.47 20.72 7.04
N THR A 144 -8.70 21.13 7.31
CA THR A 144 -9.00 22.47 7.80
C THR A 144 -9.33 22.42 9.30
N PRO A 145 -9.13 23.54 10.04
CA PRO A 145 -9.56 23.63 11.44
C PRO A 145 -11.03 23.29 11.66
N GLN A 146 -11.89 23.61 10.67
CA GLN A 146 -13.32 23.33 10.73
C GLN A 146 -13.61 21.82 10.70
N ARG A 147 -12.94 21.06 9.82
CA ARG A 147 -13.10 19.59 9.77
C ARG A 147 -12.68 18.91 11.07
N VAL A 148 -11.61 19.40 11.70
CA VAL A 148 -11.18 18.87 13.01
C VAL A 148 -12.20 19.19 14.10
N LYS A 149 -12.76 20.40 14.10
CA LYS A 149 -13.87 20.77 15.00
C LYS A 149 -15.03 19.79 14.84
N GLU A 150 -15.47 19.53 13.61
CA GLU A 150 -16.56 18.60 13.31
C GLU A 150 -16.29 17.18 13.85
N ILE A 151 -15.10 16.63 13.62
CA ILE A 151 -14.71 15.30 14.09
C ILE A 151 -14.78 15.21 15.63
N VAL A 152 -14.16 16.17 16.32
CA VAL A 152 -14.11 16.18 17.80
C VAL A 152 -15.48 16.45 18.40
N GLU A 153 -16.27 17.33 17.81
CA GLU A 153 -17.63 17.62 18.25
C GLU A 153 -18.54 16.39 18.11
N ASN A 154 -18.46 15.66 16.99
CA ASN A 154 -19.21 14.43 16.79
C ASN A 154 -18.84 13.35 17.81
N MET A 155 -17.54 13.14 18.07
CA MET A 155 -17.10 12.21 19.12
C MET A 155 -17.66 12.59 20.50
N MET A 156 -17.59 13.87 20.87
CA MET A 156 -18.08 14.33 22.17
C MET A 156 -19.60 14.26 22.29
N ARG A 157 -20.37 14.62 21.26
CA ARG A 157 -21.82 14.50 21.28
C ARG A 157 -22.28 13.05 21.49
N THR A 158 -21.56 12.11 20.88
CA THR A 158 -21.91 10.68 20.94
C THR A 158 -21.65 10.07 22.32
N HIS A 159 -20.57 10.47 23.01
CA HIS A 159 -20.14 9.78 24.25
C HIS A 159 -20.13 10.66 25.51
N LEU A 160 -19.84 11.97 25.39
CA LEU A 160 -19.79 12.91 26.51
C LEU A 160 -21.00 13.85 26.61
N GLY A 161 -21.88 13.85 25.61
CA GLY A 161 -23.06 14.73 25.57
C GLY A 161 -23.97 14.55 26.80
N TRP A 162 -24.17 13.31 27.24
CA TRP A 162 -25.02 12.99 28.39
C TRP A 162 -24.41 13.45 29.72
N LEU A 163 -23.08 13.35 29.87
CA LEU A 163 -22.37 13.75 31.09
C LEU A 163 -22.53 15.25 31.37
N VAL A 164 -22.48 16.07 30.32
CA VAL A 164 -22.64 17.53 30.41
C VAL A 164 -24.07 17.91 30.79
N VAL A 165 -25.08 17.21 30.23
CA VAL A 165 -26.49 17.43 30.58
C VAL A 165 -26.73 17.12 32.06
N TRP A 166 -26.22 16.00 32.56
CA TRP A 166 -26.34 15.68 33.99
C TRP A 166 -25.60 16.67 34.89
N GLY A 167 -24.40 17.11 34.50
CA GLY A 167 -23.68 18.16 35.24
C GLY A 167 -24.51 19.45 35.38
N GLY A 168 -25.22 19.83 34.32
CA GLY A 168 -26.15 20.97 34.34
C GLY A 168 -27.38 20.73 35.22
N VAL A 169 -28.01 19.56 35.12
CA VAL A 169 -29.19 19.20 35.93
C VAL A 169 -28.84 19.16 37.41
N PHE A 170 -27.75 18.48 37.81
CA PHE A 170 -27.31 18.44 39.20
C PHE A 170 -26.89 19.82 39.72
N GLY A 171 -26.19 20.61 38.91
CA GLY A 171 -25.83 21.98 39.27
C GLY A 171 -27.06 22.88 39.50
N ALA A 172 -28.07 22.78 38.63
CA ALA A 172 -29.31 23.53 38.77
C ALA A 172 -30.13 23.07 39.99
N LEU A 173 -30.18 21.76 40.24
CA LEU A 173 -30.90 21.19 41.38
C LEU A 173 -30.25 21.61 42.71
N ILE A 174 -28.92 21.52 42.82
CA ILE A 174 -28.16 21.99 43.99
C ILE A 174 -28.32 23.51 44.15
N GLY A 175 -28.23 24.27 43.06
CA GLY A 175 -28.44 25.73 43.09
C GLY A 175 -29.83 26.11 43.58
N PHE A 176 -30.87 25.38 43.14
CA PHE A 176 -32.24 25.61 43.57
C PHE A 176 -32.44 25.26 45.05
N VAL A 177 -31.92 24.11 45.50
CA VAL A 177 -31.95 23.73 46.93
C VAL A 177 -31.23 24.76 47.78
N SER A 178 -30.07 25.24 47.35
CA SER A 178 -29.32 26.27 48.07
C SER A 178 -30.09 27.59 48.14
N ALA A 179 -30.79 28.00 47.09
CA ALA A 179 -31.49 29.29 47.06
C ALA A 179 -32.83 29.28 47.83
N VAL A 180 -33.40 28.10 48.10
CA VAL A 180 -34.67 27.96 48.86
C VAL A 180 -34.42 27.73 50.35
N PHE A 181 -33.32 27.05 50.70
CA PHE A 181 -32.98 26.73 52.09
C PHE A 181 -31.97 27.69 52.74
N PHE A 182 -31.33 28.56 51.96
CA PHE A 182 -30.31 29.50 52.41
C PHE A 182 -30.55 30.89 51.79
#